data_AF-A0A377DIP3-F1
#
_entry.id   AF-A0A377DIP3-F1
#
_cell.length_a   1.000
_cell.length_b   1.000
_cell.length_c   1.000
_cell.angle_alpha   90.00
_cell.angle_beta   90.00
_cell.angle_gamma   90.00
#
_symmetry.space_group_name_H-M   'P 1'
#
loop_
_entity.id
_entity.type
_entity.pdbx_description
1 polymer ?
#
loop_
_entity_poly.entity_id
_entity_poly.type
_entity_poly.pdbx_seq_one_letter_code
_entity_poly.pdbx_strand_id
1 'polypeptide(L)'
;MASGFTSYEGGGISYNIPYAKRVTLEKSIRDWQYCDRLMGMYEEHGIRINRESFGPLTGTLIPPFISHSIAIIEGLLALEQGVKSITVGYGQVGSLTQDVAAIQSLRELAHEYFQNYGYTDYELSTVFHQWMGGFPEDESKAFAIISWGAAVAGMSGATKVITKSPHEAWGIPTAAANIQGLKASRQMLNMVNEQKFPPCPAVELEIELIKSEVRAVLNKVFELG
;
A
#
# COMPACT_ATOMS: atom_id res chain seq x y z
N MET A 1 -19.17 3.25 5.62
CA MET A 1 -19.46 4.69 5.71
C MET A 1 -20.73 4.98 6.51
N ALA A 2 -21.92 4.56 6.08
CA ALA A 2 -23.17 4.81 6.82
C ALA A 2 -23.19 4.26 8.27
N SER A 3 -22.47 3.17 8.54
CA SER A 3 -22.29 2.59 9.88
C SER A 3 -21.14 3.21 10.70
N GLY A 4 -20.48 4.25 10.18
CA GLY A 4 -19.38 4.94 10.86
C GLY A 4 -17.96 4.47 10.50
N PHE A 5 -17.77 3.47 9.63
CA PHE A 5 -16.43 3.14 9.13
C PHE A 5 -15.92 4.22 8.16
N THR A 6 -14.77 4.81 8.47
CA THR A 6 -14.15 5.98 7.80
C THR A 6 -12.91 5.63 6.96
N SER A 7 -12.76 4.36 6.59
CA SER A 7 -11.76 3.93 5.61
C SER A 7 -12.31 2.77 4.78
N TYR A 8 -11.90 2.68 3.51
CA TYR A 8 -12.24 1.58 2.62
C TYR A 8 -11.03 1.18 1.74
N GLU A 9 -10.61 -0.07 1.84
CA GLU A 9 -9.48 -0.63 1.12
C GLU A 9 -9.92 -1.29 -0.19
N GLY A 10 -9.08 -1.20 -1.21
CA GLY A 10 -9.20 -1.92 -2.48
C GLY A 10 -9.07 -1.00 -3.69
N GLY A 11 -9.44 -1.49 -4.86
CA GLY A 11 -9.46 -0.72 -6.11
C GLY A 11 -9.80 -1.56 -7.33
N GLY A 12 -10.03 -0.87 -8.46
CA GLY A 12 -10.47 -1.47 -9.73
C GLY A 12 -9.57 -2.57 -10.25
N ILE A 13 -8.29 -2.56 -9.88
CA ILE A 13 -7.27 -3.51 -10.32
C ILE A 13 -6.85 -4.39 -9.15
N SER A 14 -6.48 -3.79 -8.01
CA SER A 14 -5.92 -4.45 -6.84
C SER A 14 -6.93 -5.35 -6.10
N TYR A 15 -8.23 -5.05 -6.20
CA TYR A 15 -9.33 -5.92 -5.72
C TYR A 15 -10.05 -6.66 -6.87
N ASN A 16 -9.45 -6.71 -8.07
CA ASN A 16 -9.87 -7.61 -9.15
C ASN A 16 -8.81 -8.68 -9.41
N ILE A 17 -7.65 -8.31 -9.95
CA ILE A 17 -6.65 -9.24 -10.49
C ILE A 17 -6.22 -10.32 -9.49
N PRO A 18 -5.98 -10.02 -8.20
CA PRO A 18 -5.62 -11.06 -7.23
C PRO A 18 -6.80 -11.93 -6.75
N TYR A 19 -8.04 -11.49 -6.98
CA TYR A 19 -9.23 -11.98 -6.27
C TYR A 19 -10.33 -12.55 -7.17
N ALA A 20 -10.28 -12.30 -8.48
CA ALA A 20 -11.32 -12.72 -9.41
C ALA A 20 -10.74 -13.37 -10.66
N LYS A 21 -11.45 -14.39 -11.15
CA LYS A 21 -11.04 -15.16 -12.35
C LYS A 21 -11.69 -14.65 -13.64
N ARG A 22 -12.89 -14.07 -13.57
CA ARG A 22 -13.76 -13.80 -14.73
C ARG A 22 -14.34 -12.39 -14.78
N VAL A 23 -14.00 -11.52 -13.83
CA VAL A 23 -14.47 -10.14 -13.83
C VAL A 23 -13.54 -9.32 -14.71
N THR A 24 -14.09 -8.67 -15.74
CA THR A 24 -13.29 -7.82 -16.63
C THR A 24 -12.77 -6.60 -15.87
N LEU A 25 -11.59 -6.09 -16.27
CA LEU A 25 -11.04 -4.87 -15.70
C LEU A 25 -11.96 -3.67 -15.89
N GLU A 26 -12.61 -3.55 -17.06
CA GLU A 26 -13.59 -2.49 -17.33
C GLU A 26 -14.72 -2.51 -16.28
N LYS A 27 -15.29 -3.70 -16.01
CA LYS A 27 -16.35 -3.83 -15.03
C LYS A 27 -15.87 -3.48 -13.62
N SER A 28 -14.73 -4.02 -13.19
CA SER A 28 -14.24 -3.75 -11.83
C SER A 28 -13.85 -2.29 -11.63
N ILE A 29 -13.25 -1.64 -12.63
CA ILE A 29 -12.98 -0.20 -12.59
C ILE A 29 -14.29 0.58 -12.47
N ARG A 30 -15.33 0.23 -13.25
CA ARG A 30 -16.65 0.88 -13.16
C ARG A 30 -17.31 0.70 -11.79
N ASP A 31 -17.24 -0.50 -11.23
CA ASP A 31 -17.79 -0.80 -9.90
C ASP A 31 -17.01 -0.05 -8.81
N TRP A 32 -15.70 0.13 -8.96
CA TRP A 32 -14.88 0.88 -8.02
C TRP A 32 -15.03 2.40 -8.15
N GLN A 33 -15.31 2.93 -9.35
CA GLN A 33 -15.75 4.31 -9.51
C GLN A 33 -17.01 4.61 -8.69
N TYR A 34 -17.94 3.65 -8.54
CA TYR A 34 -19.09 3.81 -7.65
C TYR A 34 -18.66 3.94 -6.19
N CYS A 35 -17.76 3.07 -5.71
CA CYS A 35 -17.25 3.13 -4.34
C CYS A 35 -16.54 4.47 -4.06
N ASP A 36 -15.68 4.90 -4.99
CA ASP A 36 -14.92 6.15 -4.89
C ASP A 36 -15.84 7.37 -5.00
N ARG A 37 -16.84 7.34 -5.87
CA ARG A 37 -17.84 8.40 -5.98
C ARG A 37 -18.66 8.54 -4.72
N LEU A 38 -19.04 7.42 -4.10
CA LEU A 38 -19.74 7.46 -2.83
C LEU A 38 -18.87 8.13 -1.77
N MET A 39 -17.56 7.83 -1.70
CA MET A 39 -16.63 8.51 -0.79
C MET A 39 -16.54 10.01 -1.10
N GLY A 40 -16.48 10.40 -2.37
CA GLY A 40 -16.56 11.81 -2.79
C GLY A 40 -17.87 12.50 -2.37
N MET A 41 -19.01 11.81 -2.39
CA MET A 41 -20.27 12.37 -1.88
C MET A 41 -20.22 12.63 -0.37
N TYR A 42 -19.57 11.77 0.42
CA TYR A 42 -19.36 12.03 1.85
C TYR A 42 -18.46 13.25 2.06
N GLU A 43 -17.40 13.38 1.27
CA GLU A 43 -16.49 14.53 1.33
C GLU A 43 -17.18 15.85 0.98
N GLU A 44 -18.05 15.87 -0.04
CA GLU A 44 -18.90 17.02 -0.39
C GLU A 44 -19.78 17.49 0.78
N HIS A 45 -20.08 16.60 1.73
CA HIS A 45 -20.83 16.88 2.95
C HIS A 45 -19.93 17.06 4.19
N GLY A 46 -18.62 17.27 3.98
CA GLY A 46 -17.64 17.50 5.04
C GLY A 46 -17.25 16.25 5.84
N ILE A 47 -17.53 15.05 5.32
CA ILE A 47 -17.17 13.78 5.98
C ILE A 47 -16.01 13.15 5.22
N ARG A 48 -14.81 13.26 5.78
CA ARG A 48 -13.60 12.70 5.18
C ARG A 48 -13.44 11.21 5.41
N ILE A 49 -13.21 10.47 4.34
CA ILE A 49 -13.11 9.00 4.35
C ILE A 49 -11.87 8.59 3.56
N ASN A 50 -11.03 7.78 4.20
CA ASN A 50 -9.78 7.31 3.60
C ASN A 50 -10.05 6.20 2.58
N ARG A 51 -9.38 6.29 1.43
CA ARG A 51 -9.32 5.24 0.43
C ARG A 51 -7.92 4.65 0.41
N GLU A 52 -7.81 3.34 0.54
CA GLU A 52 -6.51 2.64 0.51
C GLU A 52 -6.39 1.69 -0.67
N SER A 53 -5.36 1.84 -1.50
CA SER A 53 -5.08 0.85 -2.55
C SER A 53 -4.41 -0.39 -1.96
N PHE A 54 -4.74 -1.58 -2.48
CA PHE A 54 -4.16 -2.83 -2.00
C PHE A 54 -2.85 -3.16 -2.72
N GLY A 55 -1.77 -2.53 -2.25
CA GLY A 55 -0.43 -2.62 -2.84
C GLY A 55 0.16 -4.02 -3.01
N PRO A 56 -0.02 -4.98 -2.07
CA PRO A 56 0.61 -6.30 -2.19
C PRO A 56 0.13 -7.14 -3.38
N LEU A 57 -1.04 -6.85 -3.95
CA LEU A 57 -1.67 -7.64 -5.00
C LEU A 57 -1.74 -9.14 -4.65
N THR A 58 -1.03 -10.01 -5.37
CA THR A 58 -1.02 -11.46 -5.09
C THR A 58 -0.11 -11.84 -3.90
N GLY A 59 0.59 -10.87 -3.30
CA GLY A 59 1.52 -11.09 -2.19
C GLY A 59 2.77 -11.90 -2.56
N THR A 60 3.00 -12.16 -3.85
CA THR A 60 4.00 -13.13 -4.31
C THR A 60 4.96 -12.47 -5.31
N LEU A 61 6.08 -11.94 -4.78
CA LEU A 61 7.20 -11.39 -5.57
C LEU A 61 6.78 -10.34 -6.61
N ILE A 62 5.87 -9.44 -6.21
CA ILE A 62 5.46 -8.32 -7.05
C ILE A 62 6.59 -7.29 -7.10
N PRO A 63 7.14 -6.96 -8.28
CA PRO A 63 8.16 -5.91 -8.40
C PRO A 63 7.58 -4.56 -7.95
N PRO A 64 8.36 -3.70 -7.26
CA PRO A 64 7.88 -2.42 -6.77
C PRO A 64 7.18 -1.57 -7.85
N PHE A 65 7.75 -1.48 -9.05
CA PHE A 65 7.17 -0.65 -10.11
C PHE A 65 5.76 -1.08 -10.55
N ILE A 66 5.42 -2.37 -10.46
CA ILE A 66 4.07 -2.88 -10.76
C ILE A 66 3.09 -2.44 -9.67
N SER A 67 3.46 -2.65 -8.39
CA SER A 67 2.67 -2.20 -7.23
C SER A 67 2.38 -0.71 -7.33
N HIS A 68 3.41 0.09 -7.59
CA HIS A 68 3.31 1.54 -7.64
C HIS A 68 2.46 2.03 -8.80
N SER A 69 2.66 1.47 -10.00
CA SER A 69 1.87 1.85 -11.17
C SER A 69 0.37 1.64 -10.91
N ILE A 70 0.00 0.50 -10.31
CA ILE A 70 -1.40 0.21 -9.96
C ILE A 70 -1.91 1.16 -8.89
N ALA A 71 -1.14 1.38 -7.80
CA ALA A 71 -1.54 2.30 -6.74
C ALA A 71 -1.76 3.74 -7.24
N ILE A 72 -0.93 4.21 -8.18
CA ILE A 72 -1.06 5.53 -8.80
C ILE A 72 -2.31 5.61 -9.69
N ILE A 73 -2.55 4.59 -10.54
CA ILE A 73 -3.75 4.52 -11.38
C ILE A 73 -5.02 4.55 -10.50
N GLU A 74 -5.07 3.70 -9.46
CA GLU A 74 -6.22 3.65 -8.56
C GLU A 74 -6.40 4.94 -7.76
N GLY A 75 -5.30 5.61 -7.39
CA GLY A 75 -5.33 6.92 -6.75
C GLY A 75 -5.90 8.01 -7.66
N LEU A 76 -5.46 8.09 -8.92
CA LEU A 76 -5.99 9.04 -9.91
C LEU A 76 -7.48 8.81 -10.17
N LEU A 77 -7.89 7.55 -10.33
CA LEU A 77 -9.30 7.19 -10.51
C LEU A 77 -10.15 7.57 -9.29
N ALA A 78 -9.63 7.41 -8.08
CA ALA A 78 -10.33 7.79 -6.86
C ALA A 78 -10.46 9.31 -6.71
N LEU A 79 -9.37 10.06 -6.99
CA LEU A 79 -9.36 11.53 -6.95
C LEU A 79 -10.38 12.12 -7.93
N GLU A 80 -10.47 11.57 -9.14
CA GLU A 80 -11.46 11.97 -10.16
C GLU A 80 -12.90 11.85 -9.63
N GLN A 81 -13.16 10.85 -8.78
CA GLN A 81 -14.49 10.64 -8.19
C GLN A 81 -14.74 11.46 -6.91
N GLY A 82 -13.79 12.32 -6.52
CA GLY A 82 -13.93 13.25 -5.39
C GLY A 82 -13.36 12.74 -4.07
N VAL A 83 -12.62 11.63 -4.05
CA VAL A 83 -11.90 11.18 -2.85
C VAL A 83 -10.81 12.20 -2.48
N LYS A 84 -10.63 12.46 -1.17
CA LYS A 84 -9.64 13.44 -0.68
C LYS A 84 -8.64 12.91 0.33
N SER A 85 -8.78 11.66 0.81
CA SER A 85 -7.81 11.04 1.71
C SER A 85 -7.40 9.70 1.15
N ILE A 86 -6.14 9.57 0.77
CA ILE A 86 -5.61 8.42 0.01
C ILE A 86 -4.41 7.82 0.73
N THR A 87 -4.46 6.52 0.92
CA THR A 87 -3.34 5.69 1.35
C THR A 87 -2.88 4.82 0.18
N VAL A 88 -1.63 4.97 -0.26
CA VAL A 88 -1.05 4.08 -1.28
C VAL A 88 -0.24 2.96 -0.64
N GLY A 89 -0.47 1.73 -1.07
CA GLY A 89 0.13 0.54 -0.43
C GLY A 89 1.33 -0.06 -1.15
N TYR A 90 2.17 -0.74 -0.37
CA TYR A 90 3.26 -1.59 -0.83
C TYR A 90 3.38 -2.84 0.04
N GLY A 91 3.64 -3.99 -0.58
CA GLY A 91 3.90 -5.25 0.11
C GLY A 91 5.40 -5.55 0.19
N GLN A 92 5.87 -5.93 1.38
CA GLN A 92 7.27 -6.31 1.61
C GLN A 92 7.74 -7.39 0.63
N VAL A 93 8.89 -7.15 -0.01
CA VAL A 93 9.60 -8.16 -0.83
C VAL A 93 10.75 -8.79 -0.05
N GLY A 94 11.41 -8.03 0.84
CA GLY A 94 12.34 -8.55 1.85
C GLY A 94 13.73 -7.92 1.83
N SER A 95 14.14 -7.30 0.73
CA SER A 95 15.39 -6.54 0.66
C SER A 95 15.20 -5.18 1.32
N LEU A 96 15.97 -4.89 2.37
CA LEU A 96 15.89 -3.63 3.12
C LEU A 96 16.01 -2.39 2.22
N THR A 97 17.04 -2.37 1.35
CA THR A 97 17.29 -1.27 0.43
C THR A 97 16.11 -1.04 -0.50
N GLN A 98 15.59 -2.12 -1.10
CA GLN A 98 14.47 -2.03 -2.05
C GLN A 98 13.16 -1.67 -1.37
N ASP A 99 12.86 -2.27 -0.22
CA ASP A 99 11.61 -1.99 0.50
C ASP A 99 11.55 -0.55 1.03
N VAL A 100 12.70 0.00 1.47
CA VAL A 100 12.81 1.42 1.85
C VAL A 100 12.66 2.31 0.62
N ALA A 101 13.39 2.02 -0.46
CA ALA A 101 13.28 2.74 -1.73
C ALA A 101 11.85 2.72 -2.29
N ALA A 102 11.15 1.59 -2.16
CA ALA A 102 9.80 1.40 -2.63
C ALA A 102 8.81 2.33 -1.92
N ILE A 103 8.83 2.43 -0.59
CA ILE A 103 7.93 3.35 0.13
C ILE A 103 8.22 4.82 -0.20
N GLN A 104 9.50 5.20 -0.27
CA GLN A 104 9.89 6.59 -0.57
C GLN A 104 9.47 6.99 -1.98
N SER A 105 9.83 6.17 -2.99
CA SER A 105 9.46 6.39 -4.38
C SER A 105 7.94 6.35 -4.59
N LEU A 106 7.19 5.47 -3.92
CA LEU A 106 5.74 5.39 -4.02
C LEU A 106 5.08 6.70 -3.61
N ARG A 107 5.49 7.26 -2.47
CA ARG A 107 4.94 8.53 -1.97
C ARG A 107 5.23 9.67 -2.93
N GLU A 108 6.48 9.76 -3.40
CA GLU A 108 6.91 10.81 -4.33
C GLU A 108 6.18 10.73 -5.67
N LEU A 109 6.13 9.55 -6.28
CA LEU A 109 5.44 9.32 -7.55
C LEU A 109 3.94 9.56 -7.46
N ALA A 110 3.28 9.05 -6.42
CA ALA A 110 1.84 9.30 -6.23
C ALA A 110 1.56 10.80 -6.14
N HIS A 111 2.35 11.54 -5.34
CA HIS A 111 2.20 12.99 -5.24
C HIS A 111 2.45 13.71 -6.58
N GLU A 112 3.54 13.35 -7.28
CA GLU A 112 3.91 13.88 -8.60
C GLU A 112 2.76 13.70 -9.60
N TYR A 113 2.26 12.48 -9.77
CA TYR A 113 1.20 12.18 -10.72
C TYR A 113 -0.12 12.88 -10.35
N PHE A 114 -0.50 12.89 -9.08
CA PHE A 114 -1.75 13.54 -8.66
C PHE A 114 -1.70 15.05 -8.91
N GLN A 115 -0.57 15.72 -8.61
CA GLN A 115 -0.40 17.15 -8.89
C GLN A 115 -0.36 17.45 -10.40
N ASN A 116 0.32 16.62 -11.19
CA ASN A 116 0.38 16.78 -12.65
C ASN A 116 -1.01 16.69 -13.30
N TYR A 117 -1.95 15.97 -12.69
CA TYR A 117 -3.35 15.87 -13.13
C TYR A 117 -4.27 16.92 -12.48
N GLY A 118 -3.71 17.94 -11.81
CA GLY A 118 -4.45 19.09 -11.29
C GLY A 118 -5.08 18.89 -9.91
N TYR A 119 -4.84 17.75 -9.26
CA TYR A 119 -5.29 17.54 -7.89
C TYR A 119 -4.32 18.23 -6.91
N THR A 120 -4.82 19.17 -6.14
CA THR A 120 -4.00 19.96 -5.18
C THR A 120 -4.50 19.90 -3.74
N ASP A 121 -5.73 19.45 -3.55
CA ASP A 121 -6.39 19.32 -2.26
C ASP A 121 -6.67 17.84 -2.04
N TYR A 122 -5.74 17.15 -1.37
CA TYR A 122 -5.87 15.77 -0.88
C TYR A 122 -4.84 15.50 0.22
N GLU A 123 -5.14 14.52 1.07
CA GLU A 123 -4.22 13.90 2.02
C GLU A 123 -3.62 12.64 1.39
N LEU A 124 -2.30 12.49 1.48
CA LEU A 124 -1.57 11.32 0.99
C LEU A 124 -0.75 10.67 2.10
N SER A 125 -0.98 9.39 2.31
CA SER A 125 -0.25 8.54 3.25
C SER A 125 0.19 7.23 2.59
N THR A 126 1.05 6.48 3.27
CA THR A 126 1.58 5.20 2.78
C THR A 126 1.29 4.08 3.76
N VAL A 127 1.02 2.88 3.24
CA VAL A 127 0.92 1.65 4.03
C VAL A 127 1.94 0.62 3.59
N PHE A 128 2.66 0.07 4.57
CA PHE A 128 3.57 -1.06 4.39
C PHE A 128 2.91 -2.33 4.90
N HIS A 129 2.73 -3.32 4.04
CA HIS A 129 2.29 -4.64 4.48
C HIS A 129 3.53 -5.47 4.79
N GLN A 130 3.63 -5.98 6.02
CA GLN A 130 4.59 -7.03 6.34
C GLN A 130 4.39 -8.21 5.37
N TRP A 131 5.44 -9.03 5.21
CA TRP A 131 5.52 -10.16 4.28
C TRP A 131 4.15 -10.79 3.98
N MET A 132 3.78 -10.84 2.70
CA MET A 132 2.47 -11.32 2.27
C MET A 132 2.53 -12.73 1.66
N GLY A 133 3.74 -13.30 1.52
CA GLY A 133 3.95 -14.66 1.06
C GLY A 133 3.81 -15.69 2.18
N GLY A 134 4.26 -16.92 1.90
CA GLY A 134 4.20 -18.03 2.87
C GLY A 134 5.01 -17.74 4.14
N PHE A 135 4.43 -18.05 5.29
CA PHE A 135 5.08 -17.94 6.60
C PHE A 135 5.66 -19.28 7.07
N PRO A 136 6.70 -19.25 7.91
CA PRO A 136 7.15 -20.43 8.62
C PRO A 136 6.13 -20.86 9.68
N GLU A 137 5.99 -22.18 9.86
CA GLU A 137 5.15 -22.79 10.89
C GLU A 137 5.66 -22.52 12.32
N ASP A 138 6.97 -22.36 12.48
CA ASP A 138 7.61 -22.04 13.76
C ASP A 138 7.35 -20.58 14.14
N GLU A 139 6.73 -20.37 15.31
CA GLU A 139 6.33 -19.03 15.75
C GLU A 139 7.51 -18.08 15.95
N SER A 140 8.67 -18.58 16.41
CA SER A 140 9.85 -17.74 16.61
C SER A 140 10.38 -17.21 15.29
N LYS A 141 10.38 -18.04 14.24
CA LYS A 141 10.68 -17.61 12.86
C LYS A 141 9.61 -16.64 12.33
N ALA A 142 8.33 -16.87 12.63
CA ALA A 142 7.26 -15.95 12.24
C ALA A 142 7.44 -14.57 12.89
N PHE A 143 7.81 -14.52 14.18
CA PHE A 143 8.11 -13.27 14.89
C PHE A 143 9.33 -12.55 14.31
N ALA A 144 10.33 -13.26 13.80
CA ALA A 144 11.45 -12.64 13.11
C ALA A 144 10.99 -11.89 11.84
N ILE A 145 10.10 -12.49 11.05
CA ILE A 145 9.52 -11.84 9.85
C ILE A 145 8.67 -10.63 10.24
N ILE A 146 7.77 -10.78 11.22
CA ILE A 146 6.91 -9.70 11.72
C ILE A 146 7.75 -8.52 12.21
N SER A 147 8.74 -8.80 13.06
CA SER A 147 9.60 -7.77 13.64
C SER A 147 10.46 -7.11 12.57
N TRP A 148 11.03 -7.87 11.63
CA TRP A 148 11.79 -7.31 10.53
C TRP A 148 10.93 -6.37 9.67
N GLY A 149 9.74 -6.81 9.25
CA GLY A 149 8.82 -5.98 8.47
C GLY A 149 8.40 -4.70 9.21
N ALA A 150 8.19 -4.76 10.54
CA ALA A 150 7.93 -3.58 11.34
C ALA A 150 9.13 -2.61 11.40
N ALA A 151 10.35 -3.14 11.50
CA ALA A 151 11.57 -2.32 11.48
C ALA A 151 11.71 -1.59 10.12
N VAL A 152 11.57 -2.32 9.01
CA VAL A 152 11.64 -1.73 7.66
C VAL A 152 10.55 -0.67 7.46
N ALA A 153 9.30 -0.95 7.86
CA ALA A 153 8.20 0.00 7.77
C ALA A 153 8.53 1.30 8.52
N GLY A 154 9.00 1.21 9.77
CA GLY A 154 9.37 2.37 10.58
C GLY A 154 10.51 3.18 9.97
N MET A 155 11.59 2.52 9.56
CA MET A 155 12.76 3.19 8.97
C MET A 155 12.46 3.82 7.60
N SER A 156 11.57 3.22 6.81
CA SER A 156 11.15 3.74 5.50
C SER A 156 10.28 5.00 5.57
N GLY A 157 9.70 5.29 6.75
CA GLY A 157 8.76 6.39 6.92
C GLY A 157 7.32 6.07 6.50
N ALA A 158 6.94 4.78 6.46
CA ALA A 158 5.56 4.39 6.18
C ALA A 158 4.59 5.00 7.22
N THR A 159 3.44 5.49 6.77
CA THR A 159 2.44 6.10 7.69
C THR A 159 1.71 5.03 8.51
N LYS A 160 1.49 3.85 7.91
CA LYS A 160 0.81 2.71 8.52
C LYS A 160 1.57 1.41 8.21
N VAL A 161 1.49 0.43 9.11
CA VAL A 161 1.93 -0.94 8.86
C VAL A 161 0.77 -1.92 9.07
N ILE A 162 0.60 -2.87 8.16
CA ILE A 162 -0.30 -4.02 8.35
C ILE A 162 0.50 -5.15 9.00
N THR A 163 0.09 -5.51 10.22
CA THR A 163 0.78 -6.49 11.04
C THR A 163 0.30 -7.91 10.76
N LYS A 164 1.24 -8.86 10.70
CA LYS A 164 0.99 -10.29 10.61
C LYS A 164 0.96 -10.95 11.98
N SER A 165 0.54 -12.20 12.02
CA SER A 165 0.45 -13.01 13.24
C SER A 165 1.41 -14.19 13.19
N PRO A 166 1.83 -14.76 14.34
CA PRO A 166 2.60 -15.99 14.36
C PRO A 166 1.83 -17.21 13.80
N HIS A 167 0.51 -17.09 13.62
CA HIS A 167 -0.36 -18.15 13.09
C HIS A 167 -0.50 -18.12 11.56
N GLU A 168 0.20 -17.24 10.84
CA GLU A 168 -0.02 -17.00 9.42
C GLU A 168 0.12 -18.26 8.53
N ALA A 169 0.99 -19.21 8.91
CA ALA A 169 1.16 -20.47 8.20
C ALA A 169 -0.02 -21.46 8.37
N TRP A 170 -0.84 -21.27 9.39
CA TRP A 170 -1.87 -22.24 9.82
C TRP A 170 -3.28 -21.81 9.42
N GLY A 171 -3.55 -20.50 9.32
CA GLY A 171 -4.84 -19.96 8.92
C GLY A 171 -5.19 -18.65 9.64
N ILE A 172 -6.48 -18.36 9.77
CA ILE A 172 -6.96 -17.15 10.46
C ILE A 172 -6.48 -17.17 11.92
N PRO A 173 -5.83 -16.10 12.41
CA PRO A 173 -5.30 -16.07 13.76
C PRO A 173 -6.40 -16.06 14.82
N THR A 174 -6.09 -16.63 15.98
CA THR A 174 -6.86 -16.33 17.19
C THR A 174 -6.67 -14.87 17.59
N ALA A 175 -7.60 -14.32 18.37
CA ALA A 175 -7.45 -12.97 18.91
C ALA A 175 -6.15 -12.81 19.71
N ALA A 176 -5.75 -13.84 20.48
CA ALA A 176 -4.52 -13.84 21.26
C ALA A 176 -3.26 -13.78 20.36
N ALA A 177 -3.20 -14.60 19.30
CA ALA A 177 -2.08 -14.59 18.36
C ALA A 177 -1.99 -13.25 17.60
N ASN A 178 -3.13 -12.68 17.21
CA ASN A 178 -3.17 -11.36 16.57
C ASN A 178 -2.63 -10.26 17.51
N ILE A 179 -3.03 -10.28 18.78
CA ILE A 179 -2.50 -9.36 19.81
C ILE A 179 -0.98 -9.49 19.95
N GLN A 180 -0.42 -10.70 19.87
CA GLN A 180 1.03 -10.90 19.94
C GLN A 180 1.75 -10.26 18.75
N GLY A 181 1.25 -10.46 17.52
CA GLY A 181 1.78 -9.81 16.31
C GLY A 181 1.75 -8.28 16.39
N LEU A 182 0.64 -7.72 16.87
CA LEU A 182 0.48 -6.28 17.12
C LEU A 182 1.49 -5.77 18.17
N LYS A 183 1.66 -6.49 19.29
CA LYS A 183 2.60 -6.11 20.35
C LYS A 183 4.04 -6.14 19.86
N ALA A 184 4.43 -7.19 19.12
CA ALA A 184 5.77 -7.31 18.55
C ALA A 184 6.06 -6.18 17.56
N SER A 185 5.13 -5.94 16.63
CA SER A 185 5.26 -4.86 15.63
C SER A 185 5.35 -3.49 16.29
N ARG A 186 4.47 -3.19 17.26
CA ARG A 186 4.51 -1.92 18.00
C ARG A 186 5.80 -1.74 18.78
N GLN A 187 6.28 -2.78 19.46
CA GLN A 187 7.55 -2.70 20.18
C GLN A 187 8.70 -2.40 19.22
N MET A 188 8.75 -3.07 18.06
CA MET A 188 9.80 -2.82 17.08
C MET A 188 9.70 -1.40 16.50
N LEU A 189 8.51 -0.93 16.15
CA LEU A 189 8.31 0.46 15.70
C LEU A 189 8.81 1.47 16.74
N ASN A 190 8.51 1.27 18.03
CA ASN A 190 9.01 2.13 19.10
C ASN A 190 10.55 2.14 19.19
N MET A 191 11.21 1.03 18.84
CA MET A 191 12.68 0.96 18.83
C MET A 191 13.28 1.76 17.67
N VAL A 192 12.58 1.88 16.53
CA VAL A 192 13.11 2.48 15.29
C VAL A 192 12.42 3.80 14.87
N ASN A 193 11.46 4.31 15.63
CA ASN A 193 10.63 5.47 15.23
C ASN A 193 11.45 6.75 14.98
N GLU A 194 12.55 6.94 15.71
CA GLU A 194 13.48 8.06 15.53
C GLU A 194 14.62 7.74 14.55
N GLN A 195 14.65 6.50 14.03
CA GLN A 195 15.68 6.00 13.13
C GLN A 195 15.19 6.00 11.69
N LYS A 196 15.01 7.21 11.12
CA LYS A 196 14.81 7.32 9.67
C LYS A 196 15.98 6.64 8.94
N PHE A 197 15.69 5.94 7.85
CA PHE A 197 16.74 5.29 7.08
C PHE A 197 17.80 6.33 6.67
N PRO A 198 19.09 6.10 6.98
CA PRO A 198 20.13 7.10 6.73
C PRO A 198 20.33 7.30 5.23
N PRO A 199 20.83 8.47 4.80
CA PRO A 199 21.23 8.69 3.41
C PRO A 199 22.15 7.56 2.93
N CYS A 200 21.76 6.93 1.82
CA CYS A 200 22.40 5.72 1.33
C CYS A 200 22.38 5.73 -0.20
N PRO A 201 23.54 5.80 -0.88
CA PRO A 201 23.60 5.84 -2.35
C PRO A 201 22.91 4.64 -3.02
N ALA A 202 22.90 3.47 -2.36
CA ALA A 202 22.21 2.30 -2.89
C ALA A 202 20.67 2.46 -2.86
N VAL A 203 20.12 3.10 -1.82
CA VAL A 203 18.69 3.42 -1.75
C VAL A 203 18.34 4.49 -2.79
N GLU A 204 19.16 5.52 -2.93
CA GLU A 204 18.95 6.58 -3.93
C GLU A 204 18.96 6.02 -5.36
N LEU A 205 19.91 5.14 -5.67
CA LEU A 205 19.95 4.46 -6.96
C LEU A 205 18.68 3.61 -7.20
N GLU A 206 18.26 2.84 -6.20
CA GLU A 206 17.08 1.99 -6.30
C GLU A 206 15.79 2.82 -6.45
N ILE A 207 15.67 3.98 -5.78
CA ILE A 207 14.56 4.92 -5.95
C ILE A 207 14.46 5.37 -7.40
N GLU A 208 15.57 5.79 -8.00
CA GLU A 208 15.58 6.29 -9.38
C GLU A 208 15.28 5.17 -10.39
N LEU A 209 15.75 3.95 -10.13
CA LEU A 209 15.38 2.77 -10.93
C LEU A 209 13.87 2.51 -10.88
N ILE A 210 13.28 2.41 -9.68
CA ILE A 210 11.84 2.19 -9.51
C ILE A 210 11.04 3.31 -10.22
N LYS A 211 11.44 4.57 -10.05
CA LYS A 211 10.79 5.70 -10.74
C LYS A 211 10.85 5.58 -12.25
N SER A 212 11.99 5.19 -12.81
CA SER A 212 12.15 5.02 -14.26
C SER A 212 11.21 3.93 -14.81
N GLU A 213 11.08 2.82 -14.10
CA GLU A 213 10.21 1.70 -14.48
C GLU A 213 8.73 2.07 -14.38
N VAL A 214 8.32 2.74 -13.29
CA VAL A 214 6.95 3.22 -13.11
C VAL A 214 6.56 4.19 -14.22
N ARG A 215 7.43 5.17 -14.52
CA ARG A 215 7.17 6.13 -15.60
C ARG A 215 7.05 5.45 -16.95
N ALA A 216 7.89 4.45 -17.25
CA ALA A 216 7.80 3.70 -18.49
C ALA A 216 6.44 2.98 -18.64
N VAL A 217 5.95 2.34 -17.57
CA VAL A 217 4.63 1.68 -17.56
C VAL A 217 3.50 2.70 -17.69
N LEU A 218 3.47 3.73 -16.84
CA LEU A 218 2.39 4.71 -16.83
C LEU A 218 2.33 5.52 -18.14
N ASN A 219 3.47 5.88 -18.73
CA ASN A 219 3.50 6.52 -20.05
C ASN A 219 2.78 5.66 -21.09
N LYS A 220 2.99 4.34 -21.08
CA LYS A 220 2.33 3.44 -22.01
C LYS A 220 0.85 3.28 -21.72
N VAL A 221 0.45 3.23 -20.44
CA VAL A 221 -0.96 3.22 -20.04
C VAL A 221 -1.67 4.45 -20.59
N PHE A 222 -1.12 5.65 -20.38
CA PHE A 222 -1.72 6.89 -20.89
C PHE A 222 -1.73 6.98 -22.43
N GLU A 223 -0.72 6.43 -23.12
CA GLU A 223 -0.68 6.38 -24.59
C GLU A 223 -1.83 5.52 -25.16
N LEU A 224 -2.24 4.47 -24.44
CA LEU A 224 -3.28 3.54 -24.88
C LEU A 224 -4.72 4.01 -24.60
N GLY A 225 -4.89 5.00 -23.72
CA GLY A 225 -6.19 5.50 -23.25
C GLY A 225 -6.81 4.67 -22.14
#